data_AF-A0A7C7SBU8-F1
#
_entry.id   AF-A0A7C7SBU8-F1
#
_cell.length_a   1.000
_cell.length_b   1.000
_cell.length_c   1.000
_cell.angle_alpha   90.00
_cell.angle_beta   90.00
_cell.angle_gamma   90.00
#
_symmetry.space_group_name_H-M   'P 1'
#
loop_
_entity.id
_entity.type
_entity.pdbx_description
1 polymer ?
#
loop_
_entity_poly.entity_id
_entity_poly.type
_entity_poly.pdbx_seq_one_letter_code
_entity_poly.pdbx_strand_id
1 'polypeptide(L)'
;MTWEDGQAVAIDLYYDPVLDEHVASPMGLTAPVWYLAPQRRDVAESAWRMETATSGILDDDNPVGLRNPNVAVMLAWHTGEFTDGPVKSRLWDYMDRTFEPTWDLERGEFTFGFCLDEPHPRGQLNARAMAGWVCTPGAWSQIFSEVHPDRFDGPVVTGVDFPRVALSEARWTGSALHLTPHPQNPSIAGTRTSLQVDQLPSDGRWWLTGPEGETTAVEVSGGSATLELSVDGQSHRLQQR
;
A
#
# COMPACT_ATOMS: atom_id res chain seq x y z
N MET A 1 -0.27 -18.52 -23.31
CA MET A 1 0.91 -17.91 -22.65
C MET A 1 2.15 -18.55 -23.21
N THR A 2 3.07 -17.73 -23.71
CA THR A 2 4.30 -18.17 -24.41
C THR A 2 5.50 -17.99 -23.48
N TRP A 3 6.40 -18.96 -23.53
CA TRP A 3 7.59 -19.02 -22.68
C TRP A 3 8.86 -19.16 -23.53
N GLU A 4 9.88 -18.40 -23.19
CA GLU A 4 11.22 -18.47 -23.79
C GLU A 4 12.26 -18.47 -22.66
N ASP A 5 13.20 -19.40 -22.68
CA ASP A 5 14.26 -19.56 -21.67
C ASP A 5 13.77 -19.52 -20.20
N GLY A 6 12.58 -20.06 -19.95
CA GLY A 6 11.97 -20.10 -18.61
C GLY A 6 11.29 -18.80 -18.16
N GLN A 7 11.18 -17.79 -19.03
CA GLN A 7 10.47 -16.55 -18.78
C GLN A 7 9.19 -16.45 -19.62
N ALA A 8 8.14 -15.90 -19.03
CA ALA A 8 6.93 -15.59 -19.78
C ALA A 8 7.21 -14.36 -20.67
N VAL A 9 6.94 -14.48 -21.97
CA VAL A 9 7.20 -13.42 -22.97
C VAL A 9 5.93 -12.90 -23.65
N ALA A 10 4.84 -13.68 -23.65
CA ALA A 10 3.56 -13.25 -24.21
C ALA A 10 2.36 -13.92 -23.53
N ILE A 11 1.21 -13.26 -23.59
CA ILE A 11 -0.07 -13.79 -23.14
C ILE A 11 -1.16 -13.48 -24.18
N ASP A 12 -2.03 -14.46 -24.39
CA ASP A 12 -3.23 -14.29 -25.20
C ASP A 12 -4.25 -13.51 -24.37
N LEU A 13 -4.76 -12.42 -24.94
CA LEU A 13 -5.95 -11.75 -24.40
C LEU A 13 -7.17 -12.66 -24.51
N TYR A 14 -7.27 -13.40 -25.62
CA TYR A 14 -8.36 -14.30 -25.93
C TYR A 14 -7.85 -15.48 -26.76
N TYR A 15 -8.38 -16.66 -26.49
CA TYR A 15 -8.17 -17.86 -27.30
C TYR A 15 -9.54 -18.39 -27.72
N ASP A 16 -9.75 -18.54 -29.03
CA ASP A 16 -10.93 -19.19 -29.61
C ASP A 16 -10.65 -20.67 -29.86
N PRO A 17 -11.21 -21.60 -29.07
CA PRO A 17 -10.96 -23.03 -29.25
C PRO A 17 -11.70 -23.64 -30.45
N VAL A 18 -12.69 -22.93 -31.02
CA VAL A 18 -13.46 -23.41 -32.19
C VAL A 18 -12.70 -23.08 -33.48
N LEU A 19 -12.14 -21.88 -33.54
CA LEU A 19 -11.35 -21.41 -34.69
C LEU A 19 -9.86 -21.70 -34.55
N ASP A 20 -9.41 -22.13 -33.36
CA ASP A 20 -8.00 -22.28 -32.98
C ASP A 20 -7.21 -20.98 -33.17
N GLU A 21 -7.80 -19.86 -32.72
CA GLU A 21 -7.26 -18.52 -32.93
C GLU A 21 -6.79 -17.88 -31.63
N HIS A 22 -5.54 -17.41 -31.62
CA HIS A 22 -4.92 -16.71 -30.50
C HIS A 22 -4.88 -15.21 -30.77
N VAL A 23 -5.54 -14.44 -29.91
CA VAL A 23 -5.52 -12.97 -29.95
C VAL A 23 -4.57 -12.46 -28.88
N ALA A 24 -3.45 -11.88 -29.31
CA ALA A 24 -2.45 -11.31 -28.40
C ALA A 24 -2.98 -10.07 -27.66
N SER A 25 -2.54 -9.89 -26.41
CA SER A 25 -2.82 -8.66 -25.65
C SER A 25 -2.12 -7.45 -26.28
N PRO A 26 -2.83 -6.32 -26.53
CA PRO A 26 -2.22 -5.09 -27.04
C PRO A 26 -1.26 -4.45 -26.03
N MET A 27 -1.33 -4.85 -24.76
CA MET A 27 -0.40 -4.45 -23.70
C MET A 27 0.53 -5.60 -23.29
N GLY A 28 0.57 -6.70 -24.07
CA GLY A 28 1.34 -7.89 -23.73
C GLY A 28 1.09 -8.36 -22.29
N LEU A 29 2.18 -8.71 -21.61
CA LEU A 29 2.17 -9.13 -20.21
C LEU A 29 2.03 -7.97 -19.21
N THR A 30 2.05 -6.70 -19.65
CA THR A 30 1.96 -5.53 -18.77
C THR A 30 0.59 -5.38 -18.13
N ALA A 31 -0.49 -5.57 -18.88
CA ALA A 31 -1.84 -5.43 -18.33
C ALA A 31 -2.12 -6.36 -17.12
N PRO A 32 -1.72 -7.65 -17.12
CA PRO A 32 -2.04 -8.54 -16.02
C PRO A 32 -1.03 -8.56 -14.86
N VAL A 33 0.10 -7.84 -14.89
CA VAL A 33 1.18 -7.97 -13.86
C VAL A 33 0.62 -7.85 -12.45
N TRP A 34 -0.15 -6.79 -12.17
CA TRP A 34 -0.71 -6.56 -10.84
C TRP A 34 -1.62 -7.71 -10.39
N TYR A 35 -2.43 -8.27 -11.28
CA TYR A 35 -3.31 -9.39 -10.95
C TYR A 35 -2.57 -10.72 -10.82
N LEU A 36 -1.47 -10.89 -11.57
CA LEU A 36 -0.67 -12.11 -11.56
C LEU A 36 0.32 -12.15 -10.41
N ALA A 37 0.74 -11.02 -9.85
CA ALA A 37 1.67 -11.00 -8.70
C ALA A 37 1.27 -11.97 -7.56
N PRO A 38 0.01 -11.99 -7.08
CA PRO A 38 -0.44 -12.96 -6.07
C PRO A 38 -0.65 -14.39 -6.58
N GLN A 39 -0.86 -14.60 -7.89
CA GLN A 39 -1.32 -15.88 -8.44
C GLN A 39 -0.22 -16.68 -9.16
N ARG A 40 0.63 -15.97 -9.89
CA ARG A 40 1.73 -16.45 -10.75
C ARG A 40 2.86 -15.43 -10.73
N ARG A 41 3.50 -15.31 -9.56
CA ARG A 41 4.57 -14.33 -9.29
C ARG A 41 5.71 -14.42 -10.31
N ASP A 42 6.05 -15.63 -10.74
CA ASP A 42 7.05 -15.91 -11.77
C ASP A 42 6.74 -15.22 -13.11
N VAL A 43 5.47 -15.25 -13.54
CA VAL A 43 5.01 -14.59 -14.76
C VAL A 43 5.02 -13.07 -14.58
N ALA A 44 4.50 -12.60 -13.45
CA ALA A 44 4.39 -11.17 -13.15
C ALA A 44 5.78 -10.52 -13.05
N GLU A 45 6.74 -11.20 -12.42
CA GLU A 45 8.12 -10.72 -12.32
C GLU A 45 8.83 -10.72 -13.68
N SER A 46 8.61 -11.74 -14.52
CA SER A 46 9.13 -11.75 -15.90
C SER A 46 8.65 -10.54 -16.71
N ALA A 47 7.35 -10.24 -16.59
CA ALA A 47 6.73 -9.10 -17.24
C ALA A 47 7.27 -7.76 -16.74
N TRP A 48 7.37 -7.58 -15.43
CA TRP A 48 7.96 -6.36 -14.83
C TRP A 48 9.41 -6.15 -15.25
N ARG A 49 10.22 -7.22 -15.31
CA ARG A 49 11.61 -7.13 -15.81
C ARG A 49 11.66 -6.69 -17.27
N MET A 50 10.74 -7.18 -18.11
CA MET A 50 10.63 -6.74 -19.50
C MET A 50 10.23 -5.27 -19.62
N GLU A 51 9.27 -4.80 -18.82
CA GLU A 51 8.88 -3.37 -18.76
C GLU A 51 10.06 -2.50 -18.32
N THR A 52 10.78 -2.94 -17.29
CA THR A 52 11.94 -2.23 -16.76
C THR A 52 13.03 -2.11 -17.83
N ALA A 53 13.35 -3.20 -18.53
CA ALA A 53 14.34 -3.19 -19.60
C ALA A 53 13.91 -2.31 -20.80
N THR A 54 12.67 -2.44 -21.26
CA THR A 54 12.15 -1.69 -22.42
C THR A 54 11.94 -0.20 -22.13
N SER A 55 11.75 0.18 -20.86
CA SER A 55 11.63 1.58 -20.47
C SER A 55 12.94 2.37 -20.62
N GLY A 56 14.08 1.70 -20.52
CA GLY A 56 15.41 2.32 -20.46
C GLY A 56 15.82 2.81 -19.06
N ILE A 57 15.00 2.60 -18.02
CA ILE A 57 15.28 3.11 -16.66
C ILE A 57 16.57 2.55 -16.04
N LEU A 58 17.07 1.40 -16.52
CA LEU A 58 18.30 0.80 -16.01
C LEU A 58 19.55 1.53 -16.53
N ASP A 59 19.49 2.05 -17.75
CA ASP A 59 20.68 2.44 -18.51
C ASP A 59 20.73 3.95 -18.82
N ASP A 60 19.59 4.66 -18.81
CA ASP A 60 19.49 6.05 -19.26
C ASP A 60 18.98 7.00 -18.17
N ASP A 61 19.64 8.14 -17.98
CA ASP A 61 19.20 9.19 -17.05
C ASP A 61 17.92 9.89 -17.53
N ASN A 62 17.64 9.83 -18.84
CA ASN A 62 16.41 10.34 -19.46
C ASN A 62 15.72 9.25 -20.31
N PRO A 63 15.15 8.23 -19.68
CA PRO A 63 14.57 7.08 -20.35
C PRO A 63 13.40 7.48 -21.25
N VAL A 64 13.61 7.40 -22.57
CA VAL A 64 12.60 7.79 -23.58
C VAL A 64 11.31 6.99 -23.43
N GLY A 65 11.40 5.72 -23.02
CA GLY A 65 10.24 4.85 -22.78
C GLY A 65 9.30 5.36 -21.69
N LEU A 66 9.78 6.22 -20.78
CA LEU A 66 8.98 6.78 -19.70
C LEU A 66 8.33 8.13 -20.03
N ARG A 67 8.58 8.72 -21.21
CA ARG A 67 7.96 10.01 -21.58
C ARG A 67 6.44 9.93 -21.69
N ASN A 68 5.89 8.76 -21.98
CA ASN A 68 4.45 8.54 -21.93
C ASN A 68 4.04 8.31 -20.46
N PRO A 69 3.23 9.19 -19.85
CA PRO A 69 2.86 9.06 -18.44
C PRO A 69 2.11 7.76 -18.14
N ASN A 70 1.38 7.17 -19.10
CA ASN A 70 0.73 5.88 -18.90
C ASN A 70 1.75 4.75 -18.72
N VAL A 71 2.86 4.77 -19.45
CA VAL A 71 3.91 3.76 -19.33
C VAL A 71 4.66 3.94 -18.02
N ALA A 72 5.03 5.18 -17.68
CA ALA A 72 5.73 5.46 -16.43
C ALA A 72 4.91 5.09 -15.19
N VAL A 73 3.62 5.41 -15.17
CA VAL A 73 2.74 5.07 -14.06
C VAL A 73 2.51 3.57 -13.95
N MET A 74 2.38 2.83 -15.06
CA MET A 74 2.27 1.36 -15.02
C MET A 74 3.55 0.74 -14.45
N LEU A 75 4.72 1.18 -14.90
CA LEU A 75 5.99 0.69 -14.35
C LEU A 75 6.13 1.05 -12.86
N ALA A 76 5.74 2.25 -12.45
CA ALA A 76 5.82 2.69 -11.05
C ALA A 76 4.90 1.85 -10.17
N TRP A 77 3.67 1.62 -10.64
CA TRP A 77 2.70 0.77 -9.98
C TRP A 77 3.24 -0.65 -9.77
N HIS A 78 3.78 -1.28 -10.81
CA HIS A 78 4.31 -2.65 -10.70
C HIS A 78 5.59 -2.73 -9.86
N THR A 79 6.49 -1.75 -9.98
CA THR A 79 7.81 -1.76 -9.33
C THR A 79 7.71 -1.87 -7.82
N GLY A 80 6.73 -1.19 -7.20
CA GLY A 80 6.51 -1.25 -5.75
C GLY A 80 6.28 -2.67 -5.21
N GLU A 81 5.70 -3.57 -6.02
CA GLU A 81 5.45 -4.97 -5.63
C GLU A 81 6.70 -5.87 -5.75
N PHE A 82 7.68 -5.48 -6.57
CA PHE A 82 8.85 -6.33 -6.84
C PHE A 82 10.13 -5.85 -6.18
N THR A 83 10.29 -4.54 -5.95
CA THR A 83 11.54 -4.02 -5.39
C THR A 83 11.37 -2.66 -4.70
N ASP A 84 12.07 -2.48 -3.57
CA ASP A 84 12.35 -1.17 -2.95
C ASP A 84 13.79 -0.69 -3.29
N GLY A 85 14.41 -1.32 -4.29
CA GLY A 85 15.80 -1.08 -4.65
C GLY A 85 16.01 0.11 -5.60
N PRO A 86 17.22 0.20 -6.20
CA PRO A 86 17.62 1.34 -7.03
C PRO A 86 16.68 1.66 -8.20
N VAL A 87 16.00 0.65 -8.76
CA VAL A 87 15.02 0.85 -9.84
C VAL A 87 13.84 1.69 -9.35
N LYS A 88 13.31 1.42 -8.15
CA LYS A 88 12.22 2.19 -7.55
C LYS A 88 12.66 3.63 -7.30
N SER A 89 13.82 3.83 -6.67
CA SER A 89 14.36 5.18 -6.41
C SER A 89 14.54 5.99 -7.70
N ARG A 90 15.19 5.40 -8.71
CA ARG A 90 15.45 6.09 -9.99
C ARG A 90 14.18 6.43 -10.75
N LEU A 91 13.17 5.55 -10.69
CA LEU A 91 11.87 5.80 -11.29
C LEU A 91 11.13 6.95 -10.60
N TRP A 92 11.14 7.01 -9.27
CA TRP A 92 10.54 8.13 -8.54
C TRP A 92 11.28 9.44 -8.76
N ASP A 93 12.61 9.43 -8.77
CA ASP A 93 13.42 10.60 -9.13
C ASP A 93 13.07 11.10 -10.54
N TYR A 94 12.82 10.19 -11.50
CA TYR A 94 12.37 10.55 -12.84
C TYR A 94 10.98 11.20 -12.82
N MET A 95 10.03 10.60 -12.11
CA MET A 95 8.65 11.10 -12.01
C MET A 95 8.60 12.48 -11.34
N ASP A 96 9.33 12.68 -10.24
CA ASP A 96 9.40 13.97 -9.53
C ASP A 96 9.94 15.09 -10.41
N ARG A 97 10.93 14.80 -11.27
CA ARG A 97 11.50 15.79 -12.19
C ARG A 97 10.61 16.09 -13.39
N THR A 98 9.74 15.17 -13.77
CA THR A 98 9.08 15.18 -15.09
C THR A 98 7.58 15.47 -15.01
N PHE A 99 6.87 14.96 -14.00
CA PHE A 99 5.40 14.89 -13.99
C PHE A 99 4.71 15.87 -13.04
N GLU A 100 5.35 17.01 -12.79
CA GLU A 100 4.72 18.16 -12.12
C GLU A 100 4.16 17.80 -10.72
N PRO A 101 5.00 17.29 -9.80
CA PRO A 101 4.57 17.03 -8.43
C PRO A 101 4.10 18.32 -7.76
N THR A 102 2.89 18.30 -7.24
CA THR A 102 2.22 19.47 -6.65
C THR A 102 1.65 19.10 -5.29
N TRP A 103 1.98 19.90 -4.28
CA TRP A 103 1.38 19.82 -2.95
C TRP A 103 0.42 20.99 -2.75
N ASP A 104 -0.89 20.69 -2.71
CA ASP A 104 -1.92 21.66 -2.32
C ASP A 104 -1.97 21.72 -0.79
N LEU A 105 -1.34 22.76 -0.21
CA LEU A 105 -1.30 22.96 1.23
C LEU A 105 -2.67 23.27 1.85
N GLU A 106 -3.61 23.80 1.08
CA GLU A 106 -4.95 24.13 1.57
C GLU A 106 -5.80 22.86 1.68
N ARG A 107 -5.70 21.97 0.69
CA ARG A 107 -6.39 20.68 0.69
C ARG A 107 -5.65 19.57 1.43
N GLY A 108 -4.34 19.72 1.63
CA GLY A 108 -3.47 18.68 2.17
C GLY A 108 -3.25 17.52 1.18
N GLU A 109 -3.31 17.81 -0.12
CA GLU A 109 -3.28 16.80 -1.19
C GLU A 109 -1.98 16.88 -2.00
N PHE A 110 -1.39 15.71 -2.26
CA PHE A 110 -0.30 15.55 -3.21
C PHE A 110 -0.80 14.96 -4.52
N THR A 111 -0.39 15.54 -5.66
CA THR A 111 -0.72 15.02 -6.98
C THR A 111 0.40 15.27 -7.99
N PHE A 112 0.49 14.39 -8.99
CA PHE A 112 1.23 14.61 -10.23
C PHE A 112 0.28 15.14 -11.33
N GLY A 113 0.74 16.15 -12.07
CA GLY A 113 0.02 16.72 -13.22
C GLY A 113 0.18 15.92 -14.51
N PHE A 114 1.27 15.14 -14.64
CA PHE A 114 1.56 14.28 -15.79
C PHE A 114 1.61 15.00 -17.16
N CYS A 115 1.79 16.32 -17.18
CA CYS A 115 1.87 17.14 -18.39
C CYS A 115 0.64 17.00 -19.31
N LEU A 116 -0.54 16.75 -18.74
CA LEU A 116 -1.78 16.58 -19.50
C LEU A 116 -2.54 17.89 -19.74
N ASP A 117 -2.09 18.99 -19.13
CA ASP A 117 -2.74 20.31 -19.19
C ASP A 117 -4.22 20.27 -18.77
N GLU A 118 -4.50 19.55 -17.68
CA GLU A 118 -5.85 19.37 -17.14
C GLU A 118 -6.04 20.20 -15.86
N PRO A 119 -7.23 20.80 -15.64
CA PRO A 119 -7.50 21.64 -14.46
C PRO A 119 -7.58 20.82 -13.16
N HIS A 120 -7.79 19.51 -13.27
CA HIS A 120 -7.83 18.59 -12.14
C HIS A 120 -6.92 17.39 -12.45
N PRO A 121 -6.04 16.99 -11.51
CA PRO A 121 -5.13 15.88 -11.73
C PRO A 121 -5.92 14.57 -11.92
N ARG A 122 -5.48 13.73 -12.86
CA ARG A 122 -6.17 12.46 -13.15
C ARG A 122 -6.07 11.50 -11.98
N GLY A 123 -7.23 11.16 -11.42
CA GLY A 123 -7.34 10.23 -10.29
C GLY A 123 -6.77 8.83 -10.57
N GLN A 124 -6.99 8.25 -11.75
CA GLN A 124 -6.47 6.90 -12.05
C GLN A 124 -4.94 6.84 -12.14
N LEU A 125 -4.30 7.85 -12.75
CA LEU A 125 -2.83 7.89 -12.86
C LEU A 125 -2.19 8.13 -11.50
N ASN A 126 -2.72 9.11 -10.75
CA ASN A 126 -2.28 9.37 -9.39
C ASN A 126 -2.50 8.15 -8.47
N ALA A 127 -3.64 7.47 -8.55
CA ALA A 127 -3.92 6.28 -7.74
C ALA A 127 -2.93 5.13 -8.04
N ARG A 128 -2.62 4.86 -9.31
CA ARG A 128 -1.65 3.83 -9.70
C ARG A 128 -0.23 4.19 -9.26
N ALA A 129 0.18 5.45 -9.46
CA ALA A 129 1.47 5.93 -8.97
C ALA A 129 1.55 5.78 -7.45
N MET A 130 0.54 6.25 -6.72
CA MET A 130 0.54 6.17 -5.27
C MET A 130 0.52 4.73 -4.76
N ALA A 131 -0.18 3.80 -5.43
CA ALA A 131 -0.08 2.38 -5.10
C ALA A 131 1.36 1.88 -5.20
N GLY A 132 2.08 2.20 -6.27
CA GLY A 132 3.50 1.85 -6.41
C GLY A 132 4.43 2.51 -5.39
N TRP A 133 4.10 3.73 -4.95
CA TRP A 133 4.87 4.46 -3.94
C TRP A 133 4.76 3.79 -2.57
N VAL A 134 3.52 3.53 -2.12
CA VAL A 134 3.24 2.99 -0.78
C VAL A 134 3.51 1.49 -0.66
N CYS A 135 3.42 0.73 -1.76
CA CYS A 135 3.72 -0.70 -1.73
C CYS A 135 5.21 -0.94 -1.49
N THR A 136 5.49 -1.83 -0.54
CA THR A 136 6.79 -2.51 -0.38
C THR A 136 6.77 -3.85 -1.13
N PRO A 137 7.93 -4.47 -1.41
CA PRO A 137 8.00 -5.74 -2.12
C PRO A 137 7.13 -6.82 -1.48
N GLY A 138 6.23 -7.38 -2.28
CA GLY A 138 5.29 -8.40 -1.83
C GLY A 138 4.02 -7.88 -1.19
N ALA A 139 3.91 -6.58 -0.87
CA ALA A 139 2.78 -6.03 -0.12
C ALA A 139 1.43 -6.28 -0.81
N TRP A 140 1.36 -6.19 -2.14
CA TRP A 140 0.12 -6.49 -2.86
C TRP A 140 -0.19 -7.98 -2.85
N SER A 141 0.82 -8.83 -3.10
CA SER A 141 0.63 -10.28 -3.07
C SER A 141 0.17 -10.77 -1.70
N GLN A 142 0.73 -10.18 -0.65
CA GLN A 142 0.48 -10.51 0.75
C GLN A 142 -1.01 -10.42 1.13
N ILE A 143 -1.73 -9.42 0.60
CA ILE A 143 -3.17 -9.22 0.85
C ILE A 143 -4.00 -10.46 0.47
N PHE A 144 -3.56 -11.22 -0.55
CA PHE A 144 -4.27 -12.40 -1.05
C PHE A 144 -3.73 -13.71 -0.48
N SER A 145 -2.43 -13.76 -0.16
CA SER A 145 -1.78 -14.98 0.31
C SER A 145 -1.80 -15.13 1.82
N GLU A 146 -1.83 -14.03 2.59
CA GLU A 146 -1.89 -14.10 4.04
C GLU A 146 -3.29 -14.44 4.53
N VAL A 147 -3.39 -15.61 5.15
CA VAL A 147 -4.59 -16.01 5.88
C VAL A 147 -4.48 -15.43 7.27
N HIS A 148 -5.37 -14.49 7.59
CA HIS A 148 -5.60 -14.02 8.95
C HIS A 148 -6.88 -14.71 9.47
N PRO A 149 -6.78 -15.96 10.00
CA PRO A 149 -7.95 -16.76 10.36
C PRO A 149 -8.83 -16.09 11.41
N ASP A 150 -8.24 -15.20 12.20
CA ASP A 150 -8.77 -14.47 13.34
C ASP A 150 -9.07 -13.00 13.04
N ARG A 151 -8.98 -12.55 11.78
CA ARG A 151 -9.19 -11.12 11.39
C ARG A 151 -10.56 -10.56 11.76
N PHE A 152 -11.54 -11.43 11.99
CA PHE A 152 -12.91 -11.03 12.36
C PHE A 152 -13.27 -11.39 13.80
N ASP A 153 -12.37 -12.08 14.52
CA ASP A 153 -12.60 -12.53 15.89
C ASP A 153 -11.78 -11.72 16.92
N GLY A 154 -10.86 -10.88 16.43
CA GLY A 154 -10.05 -9.99 17.25
C GLY A 154 -10.77 -8.69 17.66
N PRO A 155 -10.16 -7.92 18.58
CA PRO A 155 -10.70 -6.63 19.00
C PRO A 155 -10.91 -5.65 17.84
N VAL A 156 -11.99 -4.87 17.90
CA VAL A 156 -12.35 -3.88 16.87
C VAL A 156 -12.12 -2.48 17.42
N VAL A 157 -11.41 -1.64 16.66
CA VAL A 157 -11.15 -0.25 17.01
C VAL A 157 -12.11 0.67 16.26
N THR A 158 -12.84 1.50 16.99
CA THR A 158 -13.78 2.48 16.42
C THR A 158 -13.60 3.87 17.07
N GLY A 159 -14.22 4.89 16.48
CA GLY A 159 -14.21 6.25 17.05
C GLY A 159 -12.86 6.99 16.95
N VAL A 160 -11.96 6.59 16.05
CA VAL A 160 -10.73 7.33 15.75
C VAL A 160 -11.10 8.74 15.27
N ASP A 161 -10.45 9.77 15.84
CA ASP A 161 -10.65 11.20 15.49
C ASP A 161 -10.04 11.55 14.12
N PHE A 162 -10.51 10.87 13.07
CA PHE A 162 -10.13 11.14 11.69
C PHE A 162 -10.88 12.38 11.15
N PRO A 163 -10.23 13.28 10.37
CA PRO A 163 -8.91 13.17 9.78
C PRO A 163 -7.76 13.76 10.62
N ARG A 164 -8.00 14.15 11.87
CA ARG A 164 -6.94 14.71 12.71
C ARG A 164 -5.92 13.63 13.06
N VAL A 165 -6.39 12.49 13.55
CA VAL A 165 -5.57 11.34 13.95
C VAL A 165 -5.82 10.18 13.00
N ALA A 166 -4.74 9.49 12.61
CA ALA A 166 -4.82 8.17 12.00
C ALA A 166 -4.20 7.12 12.94
N LEU A 167 -4.44 5.84 12.68
CA LEU A 167 -3.71 4.75 13.31
C LEU A 167 -2.70 4.22 12.29
N SER A 168 -1.40 4.38 12.55
CA SER A 168 -0.37 3.72 11.74
C SER A 168 -0.24 2.24 12.09
N GLU A 169 -0.77 1.82 13.24
CA GLU A 169 -0.94 0.43 13.62
C GLU A 169 -2.25 0.25 14.39
N ALA A 170 -3.00 -0.79 14.03
CA ALA A 170 -4.13 -1.33 14.78
C ALA A 170 -4.13 -2.86 14.60
N ARG A 171 -3.28 -3.55 15.37
CA ARG A 171 -2.95 -4.96 15.12
C ARG A 171 -3.14 -5.82 16.37
N TRP A 172 -3.91 -6.88 16.21
CA TRP A 172 -4.07 -7.93 17.22
C TRP A 172 -3.04 -9.04 17.02
N THR A 173 -2.41 -9.51 18.10
CA THR A 173 -1.44 -10.62 18.09
C THR A 173 -1.99 -11.95 18.58
N GLY A 174 -3.28 -12.04 18.87
CA GLY A 174 -3.87 -13.15 19.62
C GLY A 174 -3.84 -12.96 21.13
N SER A 175 -3.02 -12.06 21.66
CA SER A 175 -2.94 -11.77 23.11
C SER A 175 -2.81 -10.28 23.47
N ALA A 176 -2.40 -9.44 22.52
CA ALA A 176 -2.26 -8.01 22.71
C ALA A 176 -2.72 -7.22 21.49
N LEU A 177 -3.38 -6.09 21.73
CA LEU A 177 -3.76 -5.11 20.72
C LEU A 177 -2.71 -3.99 20.73
N HIS A 178 -2.03 -3.82 19.59
CA HIS A 178 -1.07 -2.76 19.35
C HIS A 178 -1.77 -1.60 18.63
N LEU A 179 -1.62 -0.39 19.17
CA LEU A 179 -2.23 0.83 18.67
C LEU A 179 -1.17 1.92 18.56
N THR A 180 -1.02 2.51 17.38
CA THR A 180 -0.06 3.60 17.16
C THR A 180 -0.79 4.83 16.59
N PRO A 181 -1.25 5.77 17.44
CA PRO A 181 -1.89 7.00 16.99
C PRO A 181 -0.87 7.94 16.34
N HIS A 182 -1.13 8.30 15.08
CA HIS A 182 -0.26 9.12 14.26
C HIS A 182 -0.89 10.49 13.97
N PRO A 183 -0.20 11.61 14.25
CA PRO A 183 -0.71 12.94 13.94
C PRO A 183 -0.73 13.19 12.42
N GLN A 184 -1.84 13.65 11.87
CA GLN A 184 -1.91 14.05 10.45
C GLN A 184 -1.40 15.48 10.18
N ASN A 185 -1.13 16.27 11.21
CA ASN A 185 -0.45 17.56 11.08
C ASN A 185 0.33 17.94 12.36
N PRO A 186 1.30 18.88 12.30
CA PRO A 186 2.10 19.26 13.46
C PRO A 186 1.31 19.85 14.63
N SER A 187 0.15 20.46 14.38
CA SER A 187 -0.62 21.15 15.44
C SER A 187 -1.27 20.22 16.46
N ILE A 188 -1.40 18.93 16.13
CA ILE A 188 -2.00 17.92 17.01
C ILE A 188 -0.97 16.95 17.60
N ALA A 189 0.30 17.05 17.21
CA ALA A 189 1.35 16.21 17.76
C ALA A 189 1.48 16.43 19.28
N GLY A 190 1.57 15.33 20.04
CA GLY A 190 1.64 15.35 21.50
C GLY A 190 0.31 15.63 22.21
N THR A 191 -0.81 15.76 21.48
CA THR A 191 -2.15 15.87 22.09
C THR A 191 -2.67 14.49 22.52
N ARG A 192 -3.87 14.46 23.14
CA ARG A 192 -4.57 13.22 23.51
C ARG A 192 -5.72 12.96 22.55
N THR A 193 -6.00 11.68 22.30
CA THR A 193 -7.16 11.21 21.55
C THR A 193 -7.87 10.10 22.31
N SER A 194 -9.18 10.01 22.11
CA SER A 194 -10.04 8.98 22.68
C SER A 194 -10.50 8.05 21.56
N LEU A 195 -10.47 6.74 21.79
CA LEU A 195 -11.02 5.75 20.87
C LEU A 195 -11.72 4.62 21.64
N GLN A 196 -12.58 3.88 20.94
CA GLN A 196 -13.26 2.70 21.47
C GLN A 196 -12.59 1.44 20.98
N VAL A 197 -12.49 0.45 21.87
CA VAL A 197 -12.10 -0.91 21.54
C VAL A 197 -13.21 -1.85 21.98
N ASP A 198 -13.75 -2.61 21.03
CA ASP A 198 -14.81 -3.59 21.23
C ASP A 198 -14.28 -5.01 21.02
N GLN A 199 -15.09 -6.01 21.38
CA GLN A 199 -14.75 -7.44 21.26
C GLN A 199 -13.49 -7.86 22.04
N LEU A 200 -13.19 -7.17 23.13
CA LEU A 200 -12.19 -7.62 24.08
C LEU A 200 -12.71 -8.85 24.83
N PRO A 201 -11.89 -9.91 24.97
CA PRO A 201 -12.22 -11.01 25.87
C PRO A 201 -12.60 -10.50 27.27
N SER A 202 -13.75 -10.97 27.76
CA SER A 202 -14.41 -10.47 28.97
C SER A 202 -13.79 -10.97 30.29
N ASP A 203 -12.89 -11.95 30.21
CA ASP A 203 -12.22 -12.59 31.33
C ASP A 203 -10.85 -11.96 31.60
N GLY A 204 -10.59 -11.54 32.84
CA GLY A 204 -9.28 -11.03 33.25
C GLY A 204 -9.19 -9.51 33.36
N ARG A 205 -7.99 -9.03 33.73
CA ARG A 205 -7.71 -7.60 33.90
C ARG A 205 -6.88 -7.10 32.74
N TRP A 206 -7.36 -6.02 32.12
CA TRP A 206 -6.69 -5.39 31.00
C TRP A 206 -5.80 -4.25 31.46
N TRP A 207 -4.68 -4.12 30.77
CA TRP A 207 -3.67 -3.12 31.03
C TRP A 207 -3.21 -2.49 29.73
N LEU A 208 -3.20 -1.16 29.71
CA LEU A 208 -2.59 -0.37 28.65
C LEU A 208 -1.15 -0.06 29.05
N THR A 209 -0.19 -0.52 28.26
CA THR A 209 1.21 -0.15 28.36
C THR A 209 1.51 0.94 27.34
N GLY A 210 1.96 2.11 27.80
CA GLY A 210 2.39 3.19 26.93
C GLY A 210 3.83 3.03 26.44
N PRO A 211 4.33 3.99 25.64
CA PRO A 211 5.62 3.89 24.97
C PRO A 211 6.83 3.81 25.91
N GLU A 212 6.73 4.41 27.10
CA GLU A 212 7.82 4.42 28.10
C GLU A 212 7.71 3.23 29.07
N GLY A 213 6.77 2.31 28.82
CA GLY A 213 6.53 1.12 29.63
C GLY A 213 5.63 1.35 30.85
N GLU A 214 5.14 2.57 31.04
CA GLU A 214 4.11 2.88 32.03
C GLU A 214 2.86 2.05 31.76
N THR A 215 2.26 1.51 32.82
CA THR A 215 1.11 0.61 32.67
C THR A 215 -0.06 1.12 33.51
N THR A 216 -1.24 1.26 32.88
CA THR A 216 -2.47 1.69 33.52
C THR A 216 -3.55 0.61 33.37
N ALA A 217 -4.31 0.35 34.42
CA ALA A 217 -5.43 -0.59 34.36
C ALA A 217 -6.55 -0.01 33.49
N VAL A 218 -7.14 -0.84 32.63
CA VAL A 218 -8.24 -0.46 31.75
C VAL A 218 -9.52 -1.15 32.23
N GLU A 219 -10.55 -0.36 32.47
CA GLU A 219 -11.87 -0.90 32.75
C GLU A 219 -12.51 -1.40 31.46
N VAL A 220 -12.74 -2.71 31.40
CA VAL A 220 -13.45 -3.35 30.29
C VAL A 220 -14.84 -3.75 30.79
N SER A 221 -15.87 -3.28 30.10
CA SER A 221 -17.27 -3.56 30.41
C SER A 221 -17.95 -4.14 29.18
N GLY A 222 -18.53 -5.33 29.31
CA GLY A 222 -19.21 -5.99 28.19
C GLY A 222 -18.32 -6.29 26.98
N GLY A 223 -17.00 -6.40 27.17
CA GLY A 223 -16.02 -6.56 26.09
C GLY A 223 -15.64 -5.26 25.39
N SER A 224 -16.01 -4.10 25.95
CA SER A 224 -15.68 -2.79 25.41
C SER A 224 -14.87 -1.95 26.39
N ALA A 225 -14.00 -1.09 25.87
CA ALA A 225 -13.22 -0.14 26.63
C ALA A 225 -12.98 1.16 25.84
N THR A 226 -12.99 2.28 26.55
CA THR A 226 -12.52 3.57 26.02
C THR A 226 -11.06 3.77 26.39
N LEU A 227 -10.22 4.09 25.41
CA LEU A 227 -8.79 4.33 25.62
C LEU A 227 -8.45 5.79 25.34
N GLU A 228 -7.64 6.37 26.22
CA GLU A 228 -7.04 7.70 26.06
C GLU A 228 -5.56 7.56 25.71
N LEU A 229 -5.19 7.88 24.46
CA LEU A 229 -3.84 7.66 23.93
C LEU A 229 -3.15 8.98 23.60
N SER A 230 -1.83 9.02 23.70
CA SER A 230 -1.03 10.13 23.16
C SER A 230 -0.92 10.04 21.64
N VAL A 231 -0.94 11.20 20.97
CA VAL A 231 -0.80 11.31 19.51
C VAL A 231 0.63 11.72 19.17
N ASP A 232 1.55 10.78 19.33
CA ASP A 232 3.00 10.96 19.20
C ASP A 232 3.66 9.99 18.20
N GLY A 233 2.85 9.19 17.51
CA GLY A 233 3.35 8.16 16.59
C GLY A 233 4.04 6.99 17.29
N GLN A 234 3.90 6.85 18.61
CA GLN A 234 4.47 5.76 19.39
C GLN A 234 3.43 4.66 19.66
N SER A 235 3.91 3.43 19.82
CA SER A 235 3.06 2.25 20.00
C SER A 235 2.61 2.10 21.45
N HIS A 236 1.30 1.91 21.62
CA HIS A 236 0.65 1.52 22.86
C HIS A 236 0.21 0.07 22.76
N ARG A 237 0.26 -0.66 23.88
CA ARG A 237 -0.10 -2.08 23.93
C ARG A 237 -1.18 -2.34 24.97
N LEU A 238 -2.37 -2.74 24.53
CA LEU A 238 -3.45 -3.22 25.39
C LEU A 238 -3.38 -4.75 25.49
N GLN A 239 -3.24 -5.29 26.70
CA GLN A 239 -3.15 -6.73 26.92
C GLN A 239 -3.74 -7.16 28.27
N GLN A 240 -4.11 -8.42 28.39
CA GLN A 240 -4.45 -9.03 29.67
C GLN A 240 -3.19 -9.36 30.49
N ARG A 241 -3.32 -9.36 31.82
CA ARG A 241 -2.31 -9.85 32.76
C ARG A 241 -2.97 -10.62 33.90
#